data_AF-Q7V026-F1
#
_entry.id   AF-Q7V026-F1
#
_cell.length_a   1.000
_cell.length_b   1.000
_cell.length_c   1.000
_cell.angle_alpha   90.00
_cell.angle_beta   90.00
_cell.angle_gamma   90.00
#
_symmetry.space_group_name_H-M   'P 1'
#
loop_
_entity.id
_entity.type
_entity.pdbx_description
1 polymer ?
#
loop_
_entity_poly.entity_id
_entity_poly.type
_entity_poly.pdbx_seq_one_letter_code
_entity_poly.pdbx_strand_id
1 'polypeptide(L)'
;MDICLLNIDNNSNKSLNPTSVIGMLWLQTHFEDTQWEALSNNQVIISKENSKLLVKDAISAGLKIKSFSGVSMLDVFQKKN
;
A
#
# COMPACT_ATOMS: atom_id res chain seq x y z
N MET A 1 11.14 -6.60 -2.23
CA MET A 1 9.97 -5.86 -2.75
C MET A 1 10.19 -4.42 -2.38
N ASP A 2 9.63 -3.49 -3.14
CA ASP A 2 9.79 -2.06 -2.93
C ASP A 2 8.55 -1.46 -2.29
N ILE A 3 7.37 -1.87 -2.76
CA ILE A 3 6.06 -1.45 -2.22
C ILE A 3 5.22 -2.70 -1.93
N CYS A 4 4.58 -2.73 -0.76
CA CYS A 4 3.61 -3.73 -0.37
C CYS A 4 2.21 -3.10 -0.28
N LEU A 5 1.21 -3.81 -0.78
CA LEU A 5 -0.20 -3.44 -0.64
C LEU A 5 -0.91 -4.45 0.24
N LEU A 6 -1.50 -3.99 1.33
CA LEU A 6 -2.27 -4.81 2.27
C LEU A 6 -3.75 -4.50 2.13
N ASN A 7 -4.60 -5.52 2.03
CA ASN A 7 -6.04 -5.29 2.03
C ASN A 7 -6.52 -4.98 3.47
N ILE A 8 -7.12 -3.81 3.68
CA ILE A 8 -7.55 -3.37 5.02
C ILE A 8 -9.00 -3.76 5.29
N ASP A 9 -9.85 -3.74 4.26
CA ASP A 9 -11.28 -3.99 4.41
C ASP A 9 -11.86 -4.84 3.27
N ASN A 10 -13.11 -5.28 3.48
CA ASN A 10 -13.90 -5.96 2.47
C ASN A 10 -14.34 -5.02 1.32
N ASN A 11 -14.22 -3.70 1.52
CA ASN A 11 -14.43 -2.68 0.49
C ASN A 11 -13.25 -2.56 -0.48
N SER A 12 -12.27 -3.47 -0.40
CA SER A 12 -11.10 -3.53 -1.28
C SER A 12 -10.17 -2.31 -1.18
N ASN A 13 -10.23 -1.55 -0.09
CA ASN A 13 -9.26 -0.52 0.20
C ASN A 13 -7.93 -1.15 0.61
N LYS A 14 -6.84 -0.54 0.16
CA LYS A 14 -5.48 -1.05 0.36
C LYS A 14 -4.60 -0.06 1.10
N SER A 15 -3.85 -0.56 2.07
CA SER A 15 -2.75 0.16 2.70
C SER A 15 -1.53 0.12 1.80
N LEU A 16 -0.82 1.25 1.70
CA LEU A 16 0.47 1.34 1.03
C LEU A 16 1.61 1.26 2.05
N ASN A 17 2.48 0.26 1.88
CA ASN A 17 3.62 0.04 2.75
C ASN A 17 4.92 0.11 1.95
N PRO A 18 5.69 1.20 2.05
CA PRO A 18 7.05 1.21 1.52
C PRO A 18 7.91 0.18 2.27
N THR A 19 8.61 -0.68 1.53
CA THR A 19 9.52 -1.71 2.09
C THR A 19 10.97 -1.51 1.66
N SER A 20 11.23 -0.55 0.78
CA SER A 20 12.57 -0.12 0.39
C SER A 20 12.61 1.40 0.26
N VAL A 21 13.82 1.97 0.32
CA VAL A 21 14.05 3.40 0.09
C VAL A 21 13.54 3.82 -1.29
N ILE A 22 13.72 2.96 -2.31
CA ILE A 22 13.25 3.22 -3.67
C ILE A 22 11.71 3.28 -3.72
N GLY A 23 11.03 2.38 -3.03
CA GLY A 23 9.57 2.41 -2.90
C GLY A 23 9.06 3.67 -2.21
N MET A 24 9.75 4.10 -1.14
CA MET A 24 9.42 5.34 -0.43
C MET A 24 9.59 6.57 -1.31
N LEU A 25 10.73 6.70 -1.99
CA LEU A 25 11.00 7.83 -2.89
C LEU A 25 9.98 7.90 -4.03
N TRP A 26 9.63 6.75 -4.62
CA TRP A 26 8.62 6.71 -5.67
C TRP A 26 7.24 7.10 -5.16
N LEU A 27 6.86 6.70 -3.94
CA LEU A 27 5.60 7.15 -3.33
C LEU A 27 5.62 8.66 -3.09
N GLN A 28 6.72 9.23 -2.63
CA GLN A 28 6.85 10.67 -2.40
C GLN A 28 6.65 11.52 -3.68
N THR A 29 6.89 10.98 -4.89
CA THR A 29 6.60 11.71 -6.14
C THR A 29 5.11 11.70 -6.52
N HIS A 30 4.30 10.84 -5.89
CA HIS A 30 2.88 10.64 -6.18
C HIS A 30 1.95 11.18 -5.08
N PHE A 31 2.52 11.57 -3.94
CA PHE A 31 1.79 12.00 -2.76
C PHE A 31 2.34 13.34 -2.27
N GLU A 32 1.45 14.21 -1.79
CA GLU A 32 1.82 15.47 -1.17
C GLU A 32 2.70 15.24 0.07
N ASP A 33 3.54 16.22 0.37
CA ASP A 33 4.46 16.22 1.52
C ASP A 33 3.74 15.96 2.86
N THR A 34 2.53 16.51 3.01
CA THR A 34 1.63 16.29 4.15
C THR A 34 1.30 14.82 4.40
N GLN A 35 1.43 13.95 3.39
CA GLN A 35 1.14 12.53 3.49
C GLN A 35 2.40 11.66 3.65
N TRP A 36 3.59 12.24 3.58
CA TRP A 36 4.84 11.47 3.67
C TRP A 36 5.04 10.83 5.04
N GLU A 37 4.63 11.52 6.10
CA GLU A 37 4.66 10.94 7.45
C GLU A 37 3.69 9.74 7.54
N ALA A 38 2.47 9.89 7.01
CA ALA A 38 1.51 8.79 6.94
C ALA A 38 2.02 7.62 6.08
N LEU A 39 2.75 7.88 4.98
CA LEU A 39 3.38 6.84 4.16
C LEU A 39 4.43 6.07 4.95
N SER A 40 5.29 6.79 5.69
CA SER A 40 6.33 6.16 6.53
C SER A 40 5.74 5.30 7.65
N ASN A 41 4.57 5.71 8.17
CA ASN A 41 3.83 5.00 9.20
C ASN A 41 2.88 3.91 8.65
N ASN A 42 2.85 3.67 7.33
CA ASN A 42 1.95 2.71 6.68
C ASN A 42 0.45 2.99 6.94
N GLN A 43 0.09 4.27 7.08
CA GLN A 43 -1.27 4.73 7.38
C GLN A 43 -2.00 5.24 6.14
N VAL A 44 -1.35 5.24 4.98
CA VAL A 44 -2.00 5.67 3.73
C VAL A 44 -2.88 4.56 3.20
N ILE A 45 -4.16 4.89 3.08
CA ILE A 45 -5.20 4.02 2.54
C ILE A 45 -5.64 4.57 1.20
N ILE A 46 -5.62 3.72 0.18
CA ILE A 46 -6.09 4.06 -1.16
C ILE A 46 -7.23 3.13 -1.59
N SER A 47 -8.10 3.65 -2.45
CA SER A 47 -9.20 2.87 -3.03
C SER A 47 -8.68 1.77 -3.94
N LYS A 48 -9.52 0.76 -4.19
CA LYS A 48 -9.21 -0.34 -5.11
C LYS A 48 -8.73 0.13 -6.49
N GLU A 49 -9.43 1.10 -7.07
CA GLU A 49 -9.12 1.59 -8.42
C GLU A 49 -7.80 2.35 -8.44
N ASN A 50 -7.57 3.24 -7.46
CA ASN A 50 -6.29 3.94 -7.32
C ASN A 50 -5.14 2.94 -7.09
N SER A 51 -5.39 1.87 -6.33
CA SER A 51 -4.38 0.82 -6.11
C SER A 51 -3.99 0.09 -7.40
N LYS A 52 -4.93 -0.15 -8.32
CA LYS A 52 -4.62 -0.79 -9.61
C LYS A 52 -3.79 0.14 -10.49
N LEU A 53 -4.12 1.43 -10.52
CA LEU A 53 -3.39 2.43 -11.30
C LEU A 53 -1.96 2.59 -10.76
N LEU A 54 -1.82 2.77 -9.45
CA LEU A 54 -0.53 2.89 -8.77
C LEU A 54 0.34 1.65 -8.99
N VAL A 55 -0.23 0.45 -8.88
CA VAL A 55 0.50 -0.81 -9.12
C VAL A 55 1.00 -0.89 -10.56
N LYS A 56 0.18 -0.55 -11.55
CA LYS A 56 0.59 -0.54 -12.95
C LYS A 56 1.74 0.44 -13.19
N ASP A 57 1.63 1.63 -12.64
CA ASP A 57 2.62 2.68 -12.83
C ASP A 57 3.96 2.35 -12.15
N ALA A 58 3.93 1.86 -10.91
CA ALA A 58 5.14 1.42 -10.22
C ALA A 58 5.81 0.21 -10.90
N ILE A 59 5.04 -0.74 -11.46
CA ILE A 59 5.62 -1.83 -12.28
C ILE A 59 6.27 -1.27 -13.55
N SER A 60 5.62 -0.32 -14.22
CA SER A 60 6.17 0.36 -15.40
C SER A 60 7.47 1.11 -15.09
N ALA A 61 7.57 1.69 -13.88
CA ALA A 61 8.78 2.31 -13.36
C ALA A 61 9.85 1.30 -12.88
N GLY A 62 9.57 -0.01 -12.93
CA GLY A 62 10.51 -1.07 -12.57
C GLY A 62 10.53 -1.45 -11.08
N LEU A 63 9.57 -0.99 -10.28
CA LEU A 63 9.46 -1.34 -8.86
C LEU A 63 8.87 -2.74 -8.66
N LYS A 64 9.34 -3.44 -7.63
CA LYS A 64 8.85 -4.77 -7.23
C LYS A 64 7.70 -4.63 -6.25
N ILE A 65 6.47 -4.91 -6.70
CA ILE A 65 5.27 -4.72 -5.88
C ILE A 65 4.71 -6.04 -5.37
N LYS A 66 4.32 -6.10 -4.09
CA LYS A 66 3.63 -7.26 -3.49
C LYS A 66 2.23 -6.88 -3.05
N SER A 67 1.19 -7.54 -3.57
CA SER A 67 -0.18 -7.36 -3.08
C SER A 67 -0.59 -8.57 -2.24
N PHE A 68 -0.99 -8.32 -0.99
CA PHE A 68 -1.57 -9.34 -0.12
C PHE A 68 -3.09 -9.21 -0.16
N SER A 69 -3.75 -10.17 -0.81
CA SER A 69 -5.20 -10.19 -1.01
C SER A 69 -5.92 -11.25 -0.16
N GLY A 70 -5.21 -11.97 0.71
CA GLY A 70 -5.73 -13.19 1.34
C GLY A 70 -6.14 -13.09 2.81
N VAL A 71 -5.84 -12.00 3.50
CA VAL A 71 -6.13 -11.87 4.93
C VAL A 71 -6.53 -10.42 5.21
N SER A 72 -7.82 -10.18 5.44
CA SER A 72 -8.26 -8.89 5.99
C SER A 72 -7.60 -8.74 7.36
N MET A 73 -7.02 -7.58 7.66
CA MET A 73 -6.50 -7.35 9.02
C MET A 73 -7.62 -7.54 10.06
N LEU A 74 -8.88 -7.27 9.70
CA LEU A 74 -10.04 -7.58 10.54
C LEU A 74 -10.21 -9.09 10.81
N ASP A 75 -9.90 -9.97 9.84
CA ASP A 75 -10.01 -11.42 10.03
C ASP A 75 -8.96 -11.94 11.02
N VAL A 76 -7.79 -11.28 11.12
CA VAL A 76 -6.74 -11.65 12.08
C VAL A 76 -7.14 -11.24 13.50
N PHE A 77 -7.75 -10.07 13.68
CA PHE A 77 -8.17 -9.58 15.00
C PHE A 77 -9.35 -10.36 15.59
N GLN A 78 -10.19 -11.00 14.77
CA GLN A 78 -11.31 -11.82 15.27
C GLN A 78 -10.90 -13.18 15.86
N LYS A 79 -9.66 -13.66 15.64
CA LYS A 79 -9.23 -14.99 16.12
C LYS A 79 -8.75 -15.02 17.58
N LYS A 80 -9.01 -13.97 18.38
CA LYS A 80 -8.48 -13.84 19.74
C LYS A 80 -9.51 -13.56 20.84
N ASN A 81 -10.80 -13.84 20.60
CA ASN A 81 -11.82 -13.94 21.65
C ASN A 81 -12.42 -15.35 21.68
#